data_AF-A0A7Y6QC02-F1
#
_entry.id   AF-A0A7Y6QC02-F1
#
_cell.length_a   1.000
_cell.length_b   1.000
_cell.length_c   1.000
_cell.angle_alpha   90.00
_cell.angle_beta   90.00
_cell.angle_gamma   90.00
#
_symmetry.space_group_name_H-M   'P 1'
#
loop_
_entity.id
_entity.type
_entity.pdbx_description
1 polymer ?
#
loop_
_entity_poly.entity_id
_entity_poly.type
_entity_poly.pdbx_seq_one_letter_code
_entity_poly.pdbx_strand_id
1 'polypeptide(L)'
;MTVKLTDLRDDIDAIILDLRRERNDGEIPIADALARIRSELNGKISEAADQLIDLTLRKLIHDVSGRKRLSLAMVGQTSLFGHYSGIPAMITTGRGRKRDTTKATFQEADAWLSAREKEDTDVRTKNEKFKQMVEELRPFIQAPTDTLEDAARLKFKLQTVHASQL
;
A
#
# COMPACT_ATOMS: atom_id res chain seq x y z
N MET A 1 36.78 11.89 -14.69
CA MET A 1 36.20 11.92 -13.34
C MET A 1 34.88 11.18 -13.41
N THR A 2 34.57 10.25 -12.51
CA THR A 2 33.30 9.51 -12.52
C THR A 2 32.17 10.40 -12.00
N VAL A 3 31.13 10.61 -12.81
CA VAL A 3 29.92 11.34 -12.41
C VAL A 3 29.24 10.60 -11.26
N LYS A 4 28.92 11.31 -10.16
CA LYS A 4 28.18 10.75 -9.03
C LYS A 4 26.69 11.02 -9.19
N LEU A 5 25.85 10.17 -8.58
CA LEU A 5 24.41 10.42 -8.50
C LEU A 5 24.04 11.75 -7.82
N THR A 6 24.89 12.26 -6.92
CA THR A 6 24.70 13.57 -6.28
C THR A 6 24.80 14.69 -7.31
N ASP A 7 25.80 14.62 -8.18
CA ASP A 7 26.04 15.65 -9.20
C ASP A 7 24.86 15.66 -10.19
N LEU A 8 24.43 14.47 -10.63
CA LEU A 8 23.27 14.33 -11.51
C LEU A 8 21.98 14.82 -10.86
N ARG A 9 21.81 14.63 -9.54
CA ARG A 9 20.66 15.14 -8.79
C ARG A 9 20.66 16.66 -8.76
N ASP A 10 21.78 17.28 -8.44
CA ASP A 10 21.90 18.73 -8.35
C ASP A 10 21.63 19.39 -9.71
N ASP A 11 22.11 18.79 -10.80
CA ASP A 11 21.81 19.24 -12.16
C ASP A 11 20.32 19.09 -12.51
N ILE A 12 19.67 17.99 -12.12
CA ILE A 12 18.22 17.80 -12.31
C ILE A 12 17.45 18.86 -11.52
N ASP A 13 17.83 19.13 -10.27
CA ASP A 13 17.19 20.14 -9.42
C ASP A 13 17.31 21.54 -10.05
N ALA A 14 18.45 21.87 -10.67
CA ALA A 14 18.62 23.11 -11.44
C ALA A 14 17.66 23.19 -12.64
N ILE A 15 17.55 22.13 -13.45
CA ILE A 15 16.62 22.08 -14.58
C ILE A 15 15.17 22.26 -14.12
N ILE A 16 14.79 21.62 -13.02
CA ILE A 16 13.43 21.76 -12.45
C ILE A 16 13.16 23.18 -11.97
N LEU A 17 14.15 23.84 -11.35
CA LEU A 17 14.02 25.24 -10.94
C LEU A 17 13.86 26.18 -12.13
N ASP A 18 14.60 25.95 -13.22
CA ASP A 18 14.51 26.77 -14.42
C ASP A 18 13.16 26.57 -15.12
N LEU A 19 12.69 25.33 -15.27
CA LEU A 19 11.34 25.05 -15.80
C LEU A 19 10.23 25.70 -14.95
N ARG A 20 10.41 25.78 -13.63
CA ARG A 20 9.49 26.48 -12.71
C ARG A 20 9.52 27.99 -12.89
N ARG A 21 10.66 28.57 -13.27
CA ARG A 21 10.81 30.01 -13.51
C ARG A 21 10.26 30.42 -14.88
N GLU A 22 10.41 29.55 -15.87
CA GLU A 22 9.86 29.75 -17.22
C GLU A 22 8.33 29.68 -17.24
N ARG A 23 7.73 28.98 -16.27
CA ARG A 23 6.28 28.81 -16.15
C ARG A 23 5.69 29.59 -14.99
N ASN A 24 4.72 30.44 -15.28
CA ASN A 24 4.02 31.26 -14.28
C ASN A 24 2.90 30.51 -13.53
N ASP A 25 2.58 29.27 -13.90
CA ASP A 25 1.51 28.46 -13.29
C ASP A 25 2.01 27.54 -12.15
N GLY A 26 3.33 27.41 -11.97
CA GLY A 26 3.95 26.58 -10.94
C GLY A 26 3.85 25.07 -11.19
N GLU A 27 3.25 24.63 -12.30
CA GLU A 27 3.11 23.21 -12.64
C GLU A 27 4.12 22.82 -13.74
N ILE A 28 4.98 21.84 -13.43
CA ILE A 28 5.88 21.22 -14.40
C ILE A 28 5.33 19.83 -14.75
N PRO A 29 4.80 19.62 -15.95
CA PRO A 29 4.47 18.30 -16.47
C PRO A 29 5.73 17.42 -16.47
N ILE A 30 5.59 16.21 -15.93
CA ILE A 30 6.71 15.26 -15.82
C ILE A 30 7.31 14.96 -17.21
N ALA A 31 6.49 14.94 -18.26
CA ALA A 31 6.93 14.73 -19.64
C ALA A 31 7.93 15.80 -20.11
N ASP A 32 7.66 17.07 -19.82
CA ASP A 32 8.50 18.21 -20.22
C ASP A 32 9.81 18.21 -19.44
N ALA A 33 9.75 17.94 -18.13
CA ALA A 33 10.93 17.76 -17.31
C ALA A 33 11.83 16.63 -17.82
N LEU A 34 11.24 15.46 -18.13
CA LEU A 34 11.98 14.32 -18.67
C LEU A 34 12.62 14.62 -20.03
N ALA A 35 11.91 15.33 -20.91
CA ALA A 35 12.46 15.73 -22.21
C ALA A 35 13.68 16.64 -22.03
N ARG A 36 13.59 17.64 -21.14
CA ARG A 36 14.69 18.57 -20.86
C ARG A 36 15.89 17.89 -20.22
N ILE A 37 15.65 17.07 -19.18
CA ILE A 37 16.69 16.29 -18.50
C ILE A 37 17.41 15.37 -19.49
N ARG A 38 16.67 14.67 -20.37
CA ARG A 38 17.27 13.82 -21.40
C ARG A 38 18.07 14.61 -22.43
N SER A 39 17.63 15.80 -22.79
CA SER A 39 18.35 16.65 -23.75
C SER A 39 19.65 17.20 -23.17
N GLU A 40 19.62 17.69 -21.93
CA GLU A 40 20.76 18.41 -21.34
C GLU A 40 21.75 17.50 -20.61
N LEU A 41 21.26 16.43 -19.98
CA LEU A 41 22.06 15.57 -19.12
C LEU A 41 22.36 14.21 -19.73
N ASN A 42 22.10 13.99 -21.02
CA ASN A 42 22.26 12.69 -21.68
C ASN A 42 23.64 12.02 -21.38
N GLY A 43 24.73 12.79 -21.51
CA GLY A 43 26.08 12.31 -21.25
C GLY A 43 26.27 11.86 -19.80
N LYS A 44 25.84 12.69 -18.84
CA LYS A 44 25.91 12.39 -17.40
C LYS A 44 25.01 11.19 -17.02
N ILE A 45 23.84 11.06 -17.63
CA ILE A 45 22.93 9.93 -17.46
C ILE A 45 23.59 8.64 -17.95
N SER A 46 24.25 8.68 -19.11
CA SER A 46 24.98 7.54 -19.66
C SER A 46 26.15 7.13 -18.76
N GLU A 47 26.90 8.09 -18.23
CA GLU A 47 28.03 7.83 -17.31
C GLU A 47 27.59 7.33 -15.93
N ALA A 48 26.41 7.73 -15.46
CA ALA A 48 25.84 7.29 -14.18
C ALA A 48 24.86 6.10 -14.32
N ALA A 49 24.75 5.49 -15.50
CA ALA A 49 23.72 4.49 -15.81
C ALA A 49 23.70 3.32 -14.82
N ASP A 50 24.87 2.75 -14.50
CA ASP A 50 24.97 1.63 -13.55
C ASP A 50 24.49 2.04 -12.15
N GLN A 51 24.83 3.25 -11.70
CA GLN A 51 24.39 3.76 -10.41
C GLN A 51 22.87 4.00 -10.38
N LEU A 52 22.27 4.46 -11.50
CA LEU A 52 20.83 4.64 -11.66
C LEU A 52 20.08 3.30 -11.67
N ILE A 53 20.65 2.29 -12.33
CA ILE A 53 20.13 0.91 -12.34
C ILE A 53 20.14 0.38 -10.90
N ASP A 54 21.25 0.47 -10.19
CA ASP A 54 21.37 0.02 -8.79
C ASP A 54 20.37 0.72 -7.87
N LEU A 55 20.19 2.03 -8.02
CA LEU A 55 19.21 2.80 -7.24
C LEU A 55 17.78 2.31 -7.51
N THR A 56 17.46 2.07 -8.79
CA THR A 56 16.13 1.60 -9.20
C THR A 56 15.87 0.18 -8.72
N LEU A 57 16.86 -0.71 -8.85
CA LEU A 57 16.80 -2.07 -8.34
C LEU A 57 16.62 -2.08 -6.82
N ARG A 58 17.33 -1.23 -6.07
CA ARG A 58 17.13 -1.08 -4.62
C ARG A 58 15.71 -0.65 -4.28
N LYS A 59 15.15 0.35 -4.99
CA LYS A 59 13.76 0.78 -4.79
C LYS A 59 12.78 -0.35 -5.08
N LEU A 60 12.94 -1.05 -6.20
CA LEU A 60 12.10 -2.19 -6.56
C LEU A 60 12.23 -3.34 -5.54
N ILE A 61 13.44 -3.62 -5.06
CA ILE A 61 13.69 -4.58 -3.99
C ILE A 61 12.97 -4.14 -2.73
N HIS A 62 13.01 -2.86 -2.34
CA HIS A 62 12.27 -2.37 -1.17
C HIS A 62 10.76 -2.44 -1.36
N ASP A 63 10.23 -2.14 -2.54
CA ASP A 63 8.81 -2.23 -2.83
C ASP A 63 8.33 -3.68 -2.80
N VAL A 64 9.10 -4.59 -3.40
CA VAL A 64 8.81 -6.03 -3.41
C VAL A 64 9.04 -6.64 -2.03
N SER A 65 10.13 -6.27 -1.35
CA SER A 65 10.47 -6.80 -0.03
C SER A 65 9.58 -6.23 1.06
N GLY A 66 9.11 -4.99 0.95
CA GLY A 66 8.09 -4.42 1.84
C GLY A 66 6.76 -5.15 1.69
N ARG A 67 6.32 -5.39 0.44
CA ARG A 67 5.18 -6.27 0.13
C ARG A 67 5.41 -7.71 0.61
N LYS A 68 6.63 -8.23 0.49
CA LYS A 68 6.99 -9.56 0.99
C LYS A 68 7.19 -9.62 2.49
N ARG A 69 7.52 -8.54 3.20
CA ARG A 69 7.60 -8.50 4.67
C ARG A 69 6.21 -8.58 5.26
N LEU A 70 5.24 -7.91 4.62
CA LEU A 70 3.82 -8.14 4.82
C LEU A 70 3.44 -9.59 4.47
N SER A 71 3.92 -10.14 3.33
CA SER A 71 3.61 -11.53 2.91
C SER A 71 4.27 -12.64 3.76
N LEU A 72 5.48 -12.43 4.28
CA LEU A 72 6.27 -13.40 5.07
C LEU A 72 5.85 -13.38 6.54
N ALA A 73 5.45 -12.21 7.06
CA ALA A 73 4.71 -12.15 8.33
C ALA A 73 3.35 -12.89 8.24
N MET A 74 2.85 -13.14 7.03
CA MET A 74 1.62 -13.89 6.76
C MET A 74 1.85 -15.32 6.25
N VAL A 75 3.09 -15.84 6.21
CA VAL A 75 3.30 -17.26 5.89
C VAL A 75 2.74 -18.10 7.05
N GLY A 76 1.60 -18.75 6.79
CA GLY A 76 0.81 -19.48 7.78
C GLY A 76 -0.41 -18.72 8.33
N GLN A 77 -0.64 -17.48 7.89
CA GLN A 77 -1.85 -16.71 8.18
C GLN A 77 -2.67 -16.52 6.91
N THR A 78 -3.95 -16.81 7.02
CA THR A 78 -4.89 -16.67 5.91
C THR A 78 -4.96 -15.20 5.51
N SER A 79 -4.46 -14.86 4.33
CA SER A 79 -4.49 -13.48 3.85
C SER A 79 -5.91 -13.08 3.49
N LEU A 80 -6.57 -12.38 4.43
CA LEU A 80 -7.83 -11.69 4.20
C LEU A 80 -7.72 -10.70 3.04
N PHE A 81 -6.56 -10.04 2.88
CA PHE A 81 -6.30 -9.05 1.83
C PHE A 81 -6.27 -9.64 0.41
N GLY A 82 -6.06 -10.96 0.27
CA GLY A 82 -6.15 -11.64 -1.03
C GLY A 82 -7.58 -11.90 -1.48
N HIS A 83 -8.51 -12.13 -0.54
CA HIS A 83 -9.93 -12.39 -0.83
C HIS A 83 -10.77 -11.12 -0.79
N TYR A 84 -10.36 -10.15 0.03
CA TYR A 84 -11.05 -8.89 0.22
C TYR A 84 -10.14 -7.72 -0.17
N SER A 85 -10.43 -7.10 -1.32
CA SER A 85 -9.70 -5.93 -1.79
C SER A 85 -10.13 -4.66 -1.04
N GLY A 86 -9.22 -3.70 -0.83
CA GLY A 86 -9.58 -2.37 -0.30
C GLY A 86 -9.87 -2.32 1.20
N ILE A 87 -9.38 -3.28 1.97
CA ILE A 87 -9.48 -3.29 3.44
C ILE A 87 -8.24 -2.64 4.06
N PRO A 88 -8.37 -1.79 5.09
CA PRO A 88 -7.22 -1.24 5.79
C PRO A 88 -6.38 -2.35 6.41
N ALA A 89 -5.05 -2.26 6.32
CA ALA A 89 -4.14 -3.22 6.94
C ALA A 89 -4.16 -3.16 8.49
N MET A 90 -4.44 -1.98 9.03
CA MET A 90 -4.46 -1.70 10.46
C MET A 90 -5.72 -0.92 10.82
N ILE A 91 -6.36 -1.29 11.91
CA ILE A 91 -7.45 -0.53 12.53
C ILE A 91 -7.01 0.04 13.89
N THR A 92 -7.62 1.15 14.28
CA THR A 92 -7.38 1.79 15.57
C THR A 92 -8.36 1.22 16.60
N THR A 93 -7.88 0.48 17.60
CA THR A 93 -8.74 -0.14 18.63
C THR A 93 -8.86 0.70 19.90
N GLY A 94 -8.15 1.83 19.97
CA GLY A 94 -8.22 2.79 21.06
C GLY A 94 -7.26 3.96 20.86
N ARG A 95 -7.22 4.90 21.82
CA ARG A 95 -6.37 6.10 21.71
C ARG A 95 -4.89 5.70 21.55
N GLY A 96 -4.32 5.99 20.38
CA GLY A 96 -2.94 5.67 20.04
C GLY A 96 -2.63 4.18 19.80
N ARG A 97 -3.63 3.28 19.86
CA ARG A 97 -3.43 1.84 19.66
C ARG A 97 -3.93 1.42 18.28
N LYS A 98 -3.00 0.95 17.45
CA LYS A 98 -3.31 0.32 16.16
C LYS A 98 -3.12 -1.19 16.30
N ARG A 99 -4.02 -1.96 15.70
CA ARG A 99 -3.97 -3.42 15.62
C ARG A 99 -4.08 -3.83 14.16
N ASP A 100 -3.44 -4.94 13.81
CA ASP A 100 -3.62 -5.58 12.51
C ASP A 100 -5.10 -5.96 12.35
N THR A 101 -5.70 -5.60 11.23
CA THR A 101 -7.12 -5.87 10.96
C THR A 101 -7.45 -7.35 11.05
N THR A 102 -6.53 -8.23 10.64
CA THR A 102 -6.73 -9.70 10.73
C THR A 102 -6.88 -10.18 12.17
N LYS A 103 -6.20 -9.51 13.12
CA LYS A 103 -6.17 -9.84 14.55
C LYS A 103 -7.21 -9.09 15.37
N ALA A 104 -8.00 -8.23 14.76
CA ALA A 104 -9.08 -7.55 15.45
C ALA A 104 -10.22 -8.52 15.75
N THR A 105 -10.84 -8.36 16.92
CA THR A 105 -12.12 -9.00 17.21
C THR A 105 -13.24 -8.29 16.47
N PHE A 106 -14.39 -8.95 16.33
CA PHE A 106 -15.57 -8.32 15.73
C PHE A 106 -16.03 -7.09 16.51
N GLN A 107 -15.92 -7.10 17.84
CA GLN A 107 -16.21 -5.93 18.66
C GLN A 107 -15.30 -4.74 18.34
N GLU A 108 -14.01 -4.98 18.11
CA GLU A 108 -13.05 -3.94 17.73
C GLU A 108 -13.28 -3.42 16.32
N ALA A 109 -13.63 -4.31 15.39
CA ALA A 109 -13.98 -3.96 14.02
C ALA A 109 -15.26 -3.10 13.98
N ASP A 110 -16.30 -3.51 14.70
CA ASP A 110 -17.57 -2.79 14.83
C ASP A 110 -17.33 -1.39 15.45
N ALA A 111 -16.56 -1.30 16.53
CA ALA A 111 -16.21 -0.02 17.15
C ALA A 111 -15.46 0.93 16.19
N TRP A 112 -14.54 0.38 15.39
CA TRP A 112 -13.80 1.16 14.39
C TRP A 112 -14.68 1.65 13.25
N LEU A 113 -15.60 0.80 12.77
CA LEU A 113 -16.58 1.13 11.73
C LEU A 113 -17.55 2.20 12.22
N SER A 114 -18.12 2.03 13.42
CA SER A 114 -19.06 3.00 14.01
C SER A 114 -18.42 4.36 14.30
N ALA A 115 -17.13 4.40 14.66
CA ALA A 115 -16.41 5.65 14.86
C ALA A 115 -16.27 6.46 13.55
N ARG A 116 -16.14 5.76 12.42
CA ARG A 116 -15.94 6.36 11.08
C ARG A 116 -17.23 6.54 10.28
N GLU A 117 -18.31 5.90 10.68
CA GLU A 117 -19.63 6.10 10.06
C GLU A 117 -20.17 7.52 10.30
N LYS A 118 -19.61 8.24 11.28
CA LYS A 118 -19.88 9.65 11.58
C LYS A 118 -18.96 10.63 10.82
N GLU A 119 -17.96 10.13 10.09
CA GLU A 119 -17.05 10.95 9.28
C GLU A 119 -17.63 11.16 7.86
N ASP A 120 -17.03 12.06 7.09
CA ASP A 120 -17.49 12.49 5.75
C ASP A 120 -17.86 11.32 4.81
N THR A 121 -18.75 11.62 3.86
CA THR A 121 -19.30 10.66 2.88
C THR A 121 -18.22 9.87 2.13
N ASP A 122 -17.09 10.51 1.81
CA ASP A 122 -15.95 9.89 1.12
C ASP A 122 -15.20 8.87 1.98
N VAL A 123 -15.20 9.03 3.30
CA VAL A 123 -14.61 8.08 4.24
C VAL A 123 -15.51 6.86 4.38
N ARG A 124 -16.83 7.06 4.35
CA ARG A 124 -17.82 5.98 4.39
C ARG A 124 -17.69 5.02 3.20
N THR A 125 -17.61 5.54 1.98
CA THR A 125 -17.43 4.70 0.76
C THR A 125 -16.12 3.92 0.77
N LYS A 126 -15.04 4.48 1.34
CA LYS A 126 -13.76 3.78 1.49
C LYS A 126 -13.83 2.59 2.46
N ASN A 127 -14.74 2.62 3.42
CA ASN A 127 -14.88 1.59 4.45
C ASN A 127 -15.96 0.54 4.14
N GLU A 128 -16.72 0.72 3.07
CA GLU A 128 -17.83 -0.17 2.70
C GLU A 128 -17.37 -1.63 2.50
N LYS A 129 -16.20 -1.82 1.89
CA LYS A 129 -15.61 -3.16 1.70
C LYS A 129 -15.21 -3.83 3.00
N PHE A 130 -14.72 -3.05 3.97
CA PHE A 130 -14.40 -3.57 5.29
C PHE A 130 -15.67 -3.97 6.04
N LYS A 131 -16.72 -3.15 5.97
CA LYS A 131 -18.04 -3.47 6.52
C LYS A 131 -18.62 -4.76 5.91
N GLN A 132 -18.56 -4.88 4.58
CA GLN A 132 -18.99 -6.10 3.88
C GLN A 132 -18.22 -7.34 4.34
N MET A 133 -16.89 -7.26 4.46
CA MET A 133 -16.10 -8.38 4.99
C MET A 133 -16.52 -8.77 6.41
N VAL A 134 -16.68 -7.81 7.31
CA VAL A 134 -17.09 -8.09 8.70
C VAL A 134 -18.44 -8.81 8.71
N GLU A 135 -19.42 -8.36 7.94
CA GLU A 135 -20.72 -9.03 7.85
C GLU A 135 -20.65 -10.41 7.19
N GLU A 136 -19.81 -10.58 6.16
CA GLU A 136 -19.60 -11.88 5.52
C GLU A 136 -18.91 -12.91 6.42
N LEU A 137 -18.07 -12.46 7.35
CA LEU A 137 -17.34 -13.33 8.28
C LEU A 137 -18.14 -13.58 9.57
N ARG A 138 -19.13 -12.74 9.89
CA ARG A 138 -19.94 -12.81 11.11
C ARG A 138 -20.58 -14.20 11.36
N PRO A 139 -21.07 -14.94 10.35
CA PRO A 139 -21.62 -16.28 10.55
C PRO A 139 -20.60 -17.34 10.99
N PHE A 140 -19.31 -17.06 10.86
CA PHE A 140 -18.23 -18.01 11.15
C PHE A 140 -17.57 -17.78 12.50
N ILE A 141 -18.11 -16.89 13.34
CA ILE A 141 -17.68 -16.67 14.73
C ILE A 141 -18.10 -17.87 15.59
N GLN A 142 -17.17 -18.39 16.38
CA GLN A 142 -17.43 -19.44 17.36
C GLN A 142 -17.39 -18.92 18.80
N ALA A 143 -16.54 -17.92 19.09
CA ALA A 143 -16.42 -17.29 20.39
C ALA A 143 -16.32 -15.75 20.29
N PRO A 144 -16.70 -15.00 21.34
CA PRO A 144 -16.59 -13.53 21.36
C PRO A 144 -15.15 -13.00 21.22
N THR A 145 -14.16 -13.84 21.52
CA THR A 145 -12.74 -13.53 21.41
C THR A 145 -12.16 -13.83 20.03
N ASP A 146 -12.95 -14.42 19.13
CA ASP A 146 -12.47 -14.78 17.80
C ASP A 146 -12.10 -13.54 17.01
N THR A 147 -11.01 -13.66 16.28
CA THR A 147 -10.53 -12.63 15.38
C THR A 147 -11.16 -12.77 13.99
N LEU A 148 -11.07 -11.71 13.20
CA LEU A 148 -11.47 -11.75 11.79
C LEU A 148 -10.72 -12.85 11.02
N GLU A 149 -9.47 -13.14 11.38
CA GLU A 149 -8.72 -14.26 10.80
C GLU A 149 -9.29 -15.63 11.17
N ASP A 150 -9.71 -15.84 12.42
CA ASP A 150 -10.26 -17.12 12.87
C ASP A 150 -11.56 -17.46 12.11
N ALA A 151 -12.46 -16.47 11.98
CA ALA A 151 -13.68 -16.59 11.19
C ALA A 151 -13.38 -16.85 9.70
N ALA A 152 -12.36 -16.19 9.14
CA ALA A 152 -11.97 -16.38 7.74
C ALA A 152 -11.35 -17.74 7.45
N ARG A 153 -10.53 -18.26 8.37
CA ARG A 153 -9.99 -19.63 8.30
C ARG A 153 -11.13 -20.64 8.22
N LEU A 154 -12.16 -20.48 9.05
CA LEU A 154 -13.34 -21.36 9.05
C LEU A 154 -14.13 -21.24 7.74
N LYS A 155 -14.40 -20.02 7.28
CA LYS A 155 -15.09 -19.79 6.00
C LYS A 155 -14.37 -20.46 4.83
N PHE A 156 -13.06 -20.22 4.67
CA PHE A 156 -12.31 -20.76 3.53
C PHE A 156 -12.10 -22.26 3.64
N LYS A 157 -12.00 -22.82 4.86
CA LYS A 157 -12.00 -24.27 5.06
C LYS A 157 -13.30 -24.89 4.53
N LEU A 158 -14.45 -24.30 4.85
CA LEU A 158 -15.74 -24.78 4.38
C LEU A 158 -15.92 -24.63 2.85
N GLN A 159 -15.45 -23.53 2.27
CA GLN A 159 -15.48 -23.32 0.82
C GLN A 159 -14.58 -24.30 0.06
N THR A 160 -13.42 -24.64 0.60
CA THR A 160 -12.49 -25.61 0.00
C THR A 160 -13.07 -27.04 0.01
N VAL A 161 -13.81 -27.40 1.06
CA VAL A 161 -14.52 -28.70 1.15
C VAL A 161 -15.65 -28.78 0.12
N HIS A 162 -16.40 -27.69 -0.08
CA HIS A 162 -17.45 -27.63 -1.11
C HIS A 162 -16.91 -27.70 -2.54
N ALA A 163 -15.76 -27.07 -2.81
CA ALA A 163 -15.13 -27.11 -4.13
C ALA A 163 -14.51 -28.48 -4.49
N SER A 164 -14.26 -29.34 -3.50
CA SER A 164 -13.67 -30.68 -3.70
C SER A 164 -14.72 -31.79 -3.85
N GLN A 165 -16.01 -31.44 -3.81
CA GLN A 165 -17.14 -32.38 -3.94
C GLN A 165 -17.92 -32.19 -5.26
N LEU A 166 -17.43 -31.33 -6.15
CA LEU A 166 -17.87 -31.14 -7.54
C LEU A 166 -16.80 -31.67 -8.49
#